data_AF-A0A529M5Z1-F1
#
_entry.id   AF-A0A529M5Z1-F1
#
_cell.length_a   1.000
_cell.length_b   1.000
_cell.length_c   1.000
_cell.angle_alpha   90.00
_cell.angle_beta   90.00
_cell.angle_gamma   90.00
#
_symmetry.space_group_name_H-M   'P 1'
#
loop_
_entity.id
_entity.type
_entity.pdbx_description
1 polymer ?
#
loop_
_entity_poly.entity_id
_entity_poly.type
_entity_poly.pdbx_seq_one_letter_code
_entity_poly.pdbx_strand_id
1 'polypeptide(L)' 'MSDKTLPLVISVPEPRTLDLIFTPPQLARLRSHYRIVETTPEGVSALP' A
#
# COMPACT_ATOMS: atom_id res chain seq x y z
N MET A 1 -19.64 -1.68 -3.24
CA MET A 1 -18.87 -2.64 -4.06
C MET A 1 -17.67 -3.04 -3.22
N SER A 2 -17.61 -4.30 -2.77
CA SER A 2 -16.58 -4.74 -1.81
C SER A 2 -15.18 -4.50 -2.37
N ASP A 3 -14.31 -3.89 -1.56
CA ASP A 3 -12.87 -3.64 -1.76
C ASP A 3 -12.03 -4.92 -2.06
N LYS A 4 -12.69 -6.05 -2.29
CA LYS A 4 -12.13 -7.37 -2.59
C LYS A 4 -11.82 -7.57 -4.08
N THR A 5 -12.18 -6.64 -4.96
CA THR A 5 -11.95 -6.78 -6.41
C THR A 5 -10.65 -6.13 -6.89
N LEU A 6 -10.07 -5.22 -6.12
CA LEU A 6 -8.80 -4.60 -6.48
C LEU A 6 -7.63 -5.53 -6.11
N PRO A 7 -6.57 -5.60 -6.93
CA PRO A 7 -5.38 -6.35 -6.56
C PRO A 7 -4.79 -5.83 -5.24
N LEU A 8 -4.38 -6.77 -4.39
CA LEU A 8 -3.74 -6.47 -3.11
C LEU A 8 -2.26 -6.15 -3.33
N VAL A 9 -1.79 -5.07 -2.72
CA VAL A 9 -0.37 -4.69 -2.66
C VAL A 9 0.02 -4.56 -1.19
N ILE A 10 1.02 -5.34 -0.76
CA ILE A 10 1.66 -5.16 0.55
C ILE A 10 2.85 -4.22 0.35
N SER A 11 2.85 -3.10 1.05
CA SER A 11 3.89 -2.08 0.99
C SER A 11 4.70 -2.10 2.28
N VAL A 12 6.02 -2.27 2.15
CA VAL A 12 6.98 -2.23 3.26
C VAL A 12 8.06 -1.19 2.93
N PRO A 13 7.74 0.11 2.98
CA PRO A 13 8.59 1.14 2.41
C PRO A 13 9.76 1.56 3.30
N GLU A 14 9.84 1.05 4.53
CA GLU A 14 10.83 1.45 5.53
C GLU A 14 12.28 1.37 5.00
N PRO A 15 13.15 2.36 5.32
CA PRO A 15 12.92 3.49 6.22
C PRO A 15 12.19 4.69 5.57
N ARG A 16 11.62 4.53 4.37
CA ARG A 16 10.84 5.56 3.67
C ARG A 16 9.34 5.34 3.88
N THR A 17 8.54 6.24 3.34
CA THR A 17 7.06 6.16 3.32
C THR A 17 6.55 6.33 1.90
N LEU A 18 5.31 5.88 1.63
CA LEU A 18 4.68 6.10 0.32
C LEU A 18 4.54 7.59 0.00
N ASP A 19 4.18 8.42 0.98
CA ASP A 19 4.08 9.87 0.80
C ASP A 19 5.42 10.54 0.44
N LEU A 20 6.55 9.95 0.86
CA LEU A 20 7.88 10.45 0.52
C LEU A 20 8.30 10.07 -0.91
N ILE A 21 7.94 8.88 -1.37
CA ILE A 21 8.42 8.34 -2.66
C ILE A 21 7.44 8.55 -3.83
N PHE A 22 6.19 8.94 -3.54
CA PHE A 22 5.20 9.26 -4.55
C PHE A 22 4.83 10.75 -4.51
N THR A 23 4.68 11.35 -5.70
CA THR A 23 3.99 12.64 -5.78
C THR A 23 2.51 12.45 -5.42
N PRO A 24 1.83 13.49 -4.89
CA PRO A 24 0.41 13.39 -4.52
C PRO A 24 -0.51 12.81 -5.60
N PRO A 25 -0.46 13.23 -6.88
CA PRO A 25 -1.32 12.65 -7.91
C PRO A 25 -1.00 11.18 -8.22
N GLN A 26 0.26 10.76 -8.10
CA GLN A 26 0.64 9.37 -8.32
C GLN A 26 0.19 8.46 -7.16
N LEU A 27 0.28 8.95 -5.92
CA LEU A 27 -0.21 8.21 -4.76
C LEU A 27 -1.74 8.04 -4.79
N ALA A 28 -2.46 9.08 -5.19
CA ALA A 28 -3.91 9.00 -5.40
C ALA A 28 -4.27 7.94 -6.44
N ARG A 29 -3.54 7.90 -7.57
CA ARG A 29 -3.71 6.88 -8.60
C ARG A 29 -3.39 5.47 -8.07
N LEU A 30 -2.33 5.29 -7.28
CA LEU A 30 -2.00 4.00 -6.69
C LEU A 30 -3.15 3.51 -5.79
N ARG A 31 -3.67 4.38 -4.91
CA ARG A 31 -4.77 4.07 -3.99
C ARG A 31 -6.11 3.82 -4.70
N SER A 32 -6.33 4.36 -5.90
CA SER A 32 -7.57 4.11 -6.67
C SER A 32 -7.57 2.78 -7.41
N HIS A 33 -6.40 2.21 -7.71
CA HIS A 33 -6.28 0.98 -8.50
C HIS A 33 -5.95 -0.26 -7.68
N TYR A 34 -5.48 -0.09 -6.44
CA TYR A 34 -5.00 -1.16 -5.59
C TYR A 34 -5.55 -1.05 -4.18
N ARG A 35 -5.74 -2.20 -3.55
CA ARG A 35 -5.90 -2.29 -2.11
C ARG A 35 -4.50 -2.37 -1.50
N ILE A 36 -4.04 -1.28 -0.89
CA ILE A 36 -2.70 -1.19 -0.32
C ILE A 36 -2.76 -1.48 1.17
N VAL A 37 -1.91 -2.38 1.65
CA VAL A 37 -1.66 -2.61 3.07
C VAL A 37 -0.22 -2.19 3.35
N GLU A 38 -0.05 -1.06 4.03
CA GLU A 38 1.26 -0.61 4.52
C GLU A 38 1.59 -1.33 5.83
N THR A 39 2.80 -1.90 5.93
CA THR A 39 3.28 -2.64 7.11
C THR A 39 4.80 -2.59 7.21
N THR A 40 5.38 -3.18 8.26
CA THR A 40 6.84 -3.33 8.44
C THR A 40 7.29 -4.72 7.99
N PRO A 41 8.60 -4.98 7.78
CA PRO A 41 9.10 -6.30 7.41
C PRO A 41 8.64 -7.40 8.38
N GLU A 42 8.64 -7.11 9.68
CA GLU A 42 8.18 -8.00 10.75
C GLU A 42 6.65 -8.15 10.71
N GLY A 43 5.94 -7.05 10.45
CA GLY A 43 4.49 -7.00 10.36
C GLY A 43 3.90 -7.79 9.18
N VAL A 44 4.68 -8.04 8.12
CA VAL A 44 4.24 -8.89 6.99
C VAL A 44 3.82 -10.27 7.47
N SER A 45 4.57 -10.86 8.40
CA SER A 45 4.32 -12.21 8.90
C SER A 45 3.03 -12.34 9.72
N ALA A 46 2.47 -11.22 10.18
CA ALA A 46 1.25 -11.16 10.97
C ALA A 46 -0.01 -10.82 10.15
N LEU A 47 0.11 -10.70 8.82
CA LEU A 47 -1.02 -10.43 7.94
C LEU A 47 -1.94 -11.67 7.82
N PRO A 48 -3.27 -11.48 7.84
CA PRO A 48 -4.27 -12.56 7.77
C PRO A 48 -4.41 -13.19 6.39
#